data_AF-A0A8X8ZCF6-F1
#
_entry.id   AF-A0A8X8ZCF6-F1
#
_cell.length_a   1.000
_cell.length_b   1.000
_cell.length_c   1.000
_cell.angle_alpha   90.00
_cell.angle_beta   90.00
_cell.angle_gamma   90.00
#
_symmetry.space_group_name_H-M   'P 1'
#
loop_
_entity.id
_entity.type
_entity.pdbx_description
1 polymer ?
#
loop_
_entity_poly.entity_id
_entity_poly.type
_entity_poly.pdbx_seq_one_letter_code
_entity_poly.pdbx_strand_id
1 'polypeptide(L)'
;MSAGLYEEDQFLSIVRWPVPDGEEKPRAICTPCRNIAYENPKMVVGCLIEHDNKILLCKRNIQPSHGLWTLPAGYMEIGESAAEQARPWGGRAVPPPRAPKTLGPPKSKYIHETGPAAEGAIRETWEEANAQVEILSPFAQLDIPLIGQNGVGHPLFGRVLCYLSALFAFMTYVIFLAKLKRPHFAPGPESSECMLFALEDIPFDSLAFSSMLVTLNLYKEDKKTGRPKFHYGIINKRPGTSPSEIREYTLDSHMRC
;
A
#
# COMPACT_ATOMS: atom_id res chain seq x y z
N MET A 1 -13.52 -39.02 -48.47
CA MET A 1 -13.66 -37.55 -48.46
C MET A 1 -13.69 -37.14 -47.00
N SER A 2 -12.54 -36.75 -46.45
CA SER A 2 -12.35 -36.39 -45.05
C SER A 2 -12.70 -34.92 -44.84
N ALA A 3 -13.55 -34.66 -43.86
CA ALA A 3 -13.90 -33.33 -43.39
C ALA A 3 -12.65 -32.59 -42.90
N GLY A 4 -12.42 -31.38 -43.41
CA GLY A 4 -11.37 -30.48 -42.94
C GLY A 4 -11.75 -29.94 -41.56
N LEU A 5 -10.91 -30.22 -40.58
CA LEU A 5 -10.92 -29.56 -39.27
C LEU A 5 -10.54 -28.09 -39.49
N TYR A 6 -11.42 -27.18 -39.09
CA TYR A 6 -11.09 -25.76 -38.98
C TYR A 6 -10.10 -25.58 -37.83
N GLU A 7 -8.92 -25.04 -38.10
CA GLU A 7 -7.90 -24.69 -37.10
C GLU A 7 -8.38 -23.48 -36.27
N GLU A 8 -8.60 -23.67 -34.96
CA GLU A 8 -8.99 -22.62 -34.00
C GLU A 8 -7.79 -21.86 -33.37
N ASP A 9 -6.56 -22.02 -33.85
CA ASP A 9 -5.34 -21.60 -33.11
C ASP A 9 -4.54 -20.42 -33.74
N GLN A 10 -5.19 -19.30 -34.11
CA GLN A 10 -4.47 -18.10 -34.59
C GLN A 10 -4.81 -16.77 -33.91
N PHE A 11 -5.14 -16.78 -32.61
CA PHE A 11 -5.03 -15.55 -31.81
C PHE A 11 -3.57 -15.35 -31.37
N LEU A 12 -2.75 -14.76 -32.26
CA LEU A 12 -1.42 -14.24 -31.91
C LEU A 12 -1.54 -13.33 -30.67
N SER A 13 -0.88 -13.69 -29.58
CA SER A 13 -0.85 -12.84 -28.39
C SER A 13 -0.27 -11.46 -28.76
N ILE A 14 -1.04 -10.40 -28.54
CA ILE A 14 -0.64 -9.01 -28.81
C ILE A 14 0.50 -8.52 -27.90
N VAL A 15 0.92 -9.34 -26.93
CA VAL A 15 2.05 -9.11 -26.02
C VAL A 15 2.99 -10.31 -26.07
N ARG A 16 4.30 -10.06 -26.08
CA ARG A 16 5.37 -11.06 -25.93
C ARG A 16 6.27 -10.67 -24.75
N TRP A 17 6.98 -11.65 -24.20
CA TRP A 17 7.90 -11.46 -23.06
C TRP A 17 9.35 -11.79 -23.39
N PRO A 18 9.96 -11.18 -24.43
CA PRO A 18 11.37 -11.38 -24.70
C PRO A 18 12.21 -10.69 -23.61
N VAL A 19 13.47 -11.10 -23.50
CA VAL A 19 14.51 -10.30 -22.83
C VAL A 19 15.05 -9.32 -23.90
N PRO A 20 14.84 -7.99 -23.77
CA PRO A 20 15.40 -7.03 -24.71
C PRO A 20 16.93 -7.06 -24.71
N ASP A 21 17.54 -6.69 -25.83
CA ASP A 21 19.00 -6.59 -25.94
C ASP A 21 19.56 -5.62 -24.88
N GLY A 22 20.50 -6.11 -24.06
CA GLY A 22 21.10 -5.33 -22.98
C GLY A 22 20.33 -5.34 -21.65
N GLU A 23 19.22 -6.08 -21.56
CA GLU A 23 18.50 -6.30 -20.30
C GLU A 23 18.68 -7.73 -19.78
N GLU A 24 18.55 -7.92 -18.46
CA GLU A 24 18.64 -9.24 -17.83
C GLU A 24 17.28 -9.92 -17.63
N LYS A 25 16.19 -9.15 -17.76
CA LYS A 25 14.84 -9.57 -17.37
C LYS A 25 13.87 -9.53 -18.55
N PRO A 26 12.92 -10.47 -18.64
CA PRO A 26 11.83 -10.42 -19.61
C PRO A 26 11.00 -9.15 -19.42
N ARG A 27 10.52 -8.57 -20.53
CA ARG A 27 9.62 -7.42 -20.52
C ARG A 27 8.37 -7.70 -21.33
N ALA A 28 7.22 -7.22 -20.84
CA ALA A 28 6.01 -7.19 -21.64
C ALA A 28 6.19 -6.21 -22.81
N ILE A 29 6.31 -6.73 -24.03
CA ILE A 29 6.42 -5.96 -25.26
C ILE A 29 5.15 -6.13 -26.08
N CYS A 30 4.49 -5.01 -26.38
CA CYS A 30 3.36 -4.96 -27.30
C CYS A 30 3.83 -5.33 -28.72
N THR A 31 3.29 -6.39 -29.32
CA THR A 31 3.75 -6.87 -30.64
C THR A 31 3.41 -5.94 -31.81
N PRO A 32 2.29 -5.17 -31.81
CA PRO A 32 2.01 -4.22 -32.89
C PRO A 32 2.84 -2.93 -32.84
N CYS A 33 3.06 -2.33 -31.67
CA CYS A 33 3.75 -1.03 -31.55
C CYS A 33 5.16 -1.10 -30.96
N ARG A 34 5.60 -2.28 -30.49
CA ARG A 34 6.90 -2.53 -29.84
C ARG A 34 7.18 -1.71 -28.57
N ASN A 35 6.15 -1.10 -27.99
CA ASN A 35 6.28 -0.44 -26.69
C ASN A 35 6.53 -1.47 -25.58
N ILE A 36 7.47 -1.13 -24.69
CA ILE A 36 7.77 -1.89 -23.48
C ILE A 36 6.86 -1.39 -22.37
N ALA A 37 6.11 -2.30 -21.74
CA ALA A 37 5.38 -2.01 -20.51
C ALA A 37 6.30 -2.30 -19.32
N TYR A 38 6.78 -1.23 -18.66
CA TYR A 38 7.56 -1.33 -17.43
C TYR A 38 6.63 -1.62 -16.24
N GLU A 39 7.01 -2.59 -15.42
CA GLU A 39 6.32 -2.88 -14.17
C GLU A 39 6.96 -2.07 -13.04
N ASN A 40 6.18 -1.20 -12.41
CA ASN A 40 6.61 -0.45 -11.23
C ASN A 40 6.11 -1.14 -9.95
N PRO A 41 6.90 -1.15 -8.87
CA PRO A 41 6.44 -1.50 -7.53
C PRO A 41 5.12 -0.83 -7.17
N LYS A 42 4.18 -1.58 -6.61
CA LYS A 42 2.99 -0.98 -5.98
C LYS A 42 3.36 -0.51 -4.57
N MET A 43 3.13 0.76 -4.27
CA MET A 43 3.36 1.30 -2.94
C MET A 43 2.08 1.21 -2.12
N VAL A 44 2.20 0.70 -0.89
CA VAL A 44 1.16 0.71 0.14
C VAL A 44 1.65 1.63 1.25
N VAL A 45 0.82 2.57 1.67
CA VAL A 45 1.12 3.54 2.72
C VAL A 45 0.14 3.35 3.87
N GLY A 46 0.61 3.50 5.10
CA GLY A 46 -0.26 3.30 6.27
C GLY A 46 0.32 3.84 7.57
N CYS A 47 -0.46 3.71 8.64
CA CYS A 47 -0.09 4.23 9.95
C CYS A 47 -0.11 3.14 11.05
N LEU A 48 0.96 3.09 11.84
CA LEU A 48 0.97 2.53 13.18
C LEU A 48 0.54 3.64 14.15
N ILE A 49 -0.72 3.59 14.59
CA ILE A 49 -1.34 4.67 15.35
C ILE A 49 -1.37 4.32 16.83
N GLU A 50 -0.67 5.10 17.64
CA GLU A 50 -0.65 4.96 19.09
C GLU A 50 -1.61 5.95 19.76
N HIS A 51 -2.37 5.45 20.75
CA HIS A 51 -3.16 6.27 21.67
C HIS A 51 -3.27 5.56 23.02
N ASP A 52 -2.95 6.24 24.12
CA ASP A 52 -2.95 5.68 25.48
C ASP A 52 -2.24 4.32 25.61
N ASN A 53 -1.04 4.20 25.03
CA ASN A 53 -0.24 2.96 24.94
C ASN A 53 -0.93 1.79 24.22
N LYS A 54 -2.00 2.06 23.46
CA LYS A 54 -2.70 1.10 22.63
C LYS A 54 -2.52 1.42 21.15
N ILE A 55 -2.62 0.39 20.32
CA ILE A 55 -2.51 0.48 18.86
C ILE A 55 -3.89 0.34 18.24
N LEU A 56 -4.24 1.25 17.32
CA LEU A 56 -5.49 1.17 16.56
C LEU A 56 -5.34 0.14 15.43
N LEU A 57 -6.23 -0.84 15.41
CA LEU A 57 -6.36 -1.81 14.32
C LEU A 57 -7.76 -1.73 13.72
N CYS A 58 -7.85 -2.08 12.43
CA CYS A 58 -9.08 -2.18 11.66
C CYS A 58 -9.30 -3.63 11.25
N LYS A 59 -10.54 -4.12 11.40
CA LYS A 59 -10.95 -5.44 10.94
C LYS A 59 -11.53 -5.31 9.54
N ARG A 60 -10.95 -6.03 8.58
CA ARG A 60 -11.27 -5.90 7.15
C ARG A 60 -12.68 -6.39 6.83
N ASN A 61 -13.43 -5.60 6.08
CA ASN A 61 -14.74 -5.96 5.52
C ASN A 61 -14.70 -6.29 4.02
N ILE A 62 -13.50 -6.38 3.45
CA ILE A 62 -13.26 -6.68 2.03
C ILE A 62 -12.24 -7.82 1.87
N GLN A 63 -12.24 -8.47 0.71
CA GLN A 63 -11.22 -9.45 0.33
C GLN A 63 -9.97 -8.76 -0.25
N PRO A 64 -8.78 -9.38 -0.19
CA PRO A 64 -8.46 -10.63 0.52
C PRO A 64 -8.48 -10.43 2.05
N SER A 65 -8.40 -11.53 2.83
CA SER A 65 -8.30 -11.48 4.30
C SER A 65 -9.50 -10.83 5.02
N HIS A 66 -10.72 -11.02 4.51
CA HIS A 66 -11.95 -10.58 5.19
C HIS A 66 -12.01 -11.11 6.62
N GLY A 67 -12.40 -10.26 7.57
CA GLY A 67 -12.54 -10.60 8.98
C GLY A 67 -11.23 -10.61 9.79
N LEU A 68 -10.08 -10.39 9.14
CA LEU A 68 -8.77 -10.28 9.80
C LEU A 68 -8.42 -8.82 10.12
N TRP A 69 -7.53 -8.63 11.10
CA TRP A 69 -7.09 -7.32 11.60
C TRP A 69 -5.88 -6.79 10.81
N THR A 70 -5.83 -5.48 10.60
CA THR A 70 -4.72 -4.79 9.93
C THR A 70 -4.48 -3.41 10.55
N LEU A 71 -3.29 -2.85 10.32
CA LEU A 71 -3.11 -1.41 10.44
C LEU A 71 -3.86 -0.72 9.29
N PRO A 72 -4.38 0.51 9.47
CA PRO A 72 -4.93 1.31 8.38
C PRO A 72 -3.86 1.55 7.32
N ALA A 73 -4.05 0.98 6.13
CA ALA A 73 -3.07 1.00 5.06
C ALA A 73 -3.67 0.59 3.72
N GLY A 74 -3.40 1.40 2.69
CA GLY A 74 -3.87 1.14 1.33
C GLY A 74 -2.91 1.65 0.27
N TYR A 75 -3.34 1.56 -0.99
CA TYR A 75 -2.48 1.89 -2.11
C TYR A 75 -2.23 3.38 -2.18
N MET A 76 -0.99 3.75 -2.45
CA MET A 76 -0.65 5.13 -2.76
C MET A 76 -1.32 5.54 -4.08
N GLU A 77 -1.94 6.71 -4.10
CA GLU A 77 -2.62 7.23 -5.28
C GLU A 77 -1.74 8.21 -6.05
N ILE A 78 -1.94 8.23 -7.38
CA ILE A 78 -1.26 9.22 -8.23
C ILE A 78 -1.84 10.60 -7.91
N GLY A 79 -0.97 11.55 -7.56
CA GLY A 79 -1.35 12.93 -7.25
C GLY A 79 -1.31 13.28 -5.76
N GLU A 80 -0.90 12.34 -4.90
CA GLU A 80 -0.54 12.65 -3.52
C GLU A 80 0.77 13.52 -3.54
N SER A 81 0.66 14.80 -3.12
CA SER A 81 1.52 16.01 -3.31
C SER A 81 1.55 16.67 -4.74
N ALA A 82 1.48 18.00 -4.97
CA ALA A 82 1.71 19.20 -4.14
C ALA A 82 0.69 20.37 -4.36
N ALA A 83 -0.55 20.13 -4.80
CA ALA A 83 -1.50 21.23 -5.05
C ALA A 83 -2.99 20.96 -4.75
N GLU A 84 -3.36 19.83 -4.13
CA GLU A 84 -4.79 19.48 -3.98
C GLU A 84 -5.33 19.66 -2.54
N GLN A 85 -4.50 20.02 -1.56
CA GLN A 85 -4.96 20.26 -0.17
C GLN A 85 -5.22 21.73 0.18
N ALA A 86 -5.73 22.51 -0.79
CA ALA A 86 -6.35 23.81 -0.55
C ALA A 86 -7.77 23.92 -1.13
N ARG A 87 -8.54 22.81 -1.12
CA ARG A 87 -10.00 22.89 -1.28
C ARG A 87 -10.65 22.79 0.10
N PRO A 88 -11.31 23.85 0.60
CA PRO A 88 -12.37 23.67 1.57
C PRO A 88 -13.43 22.80 0.88
N TRP A 89 -13.74 21.66 1.50
CA TRP A 89 -14.63 20.64 0.98
C TRP A 89 -15.95 21.27 0.45
N GLY A 90 -16.27 21.04 -0.84
CA GLY A 90 -17.60 21.29 -1.43
C GLY A 90 -17.80 22.49 -2.37
N GLY A 91 -16.77 23.22 -2.82
CA GLY A 91 -16.92 24.38 -3.73
C GLY A 91 -16.30 24.21 -5.13
N ARG A 92 -16.94 24.77 -6.18
CA ARG A 92 -16.40 24.82 -7.56
C ARG A 92 -15.02 25.50 -7.61
N ALA A 93 -14.16 25.01 -8.50
CA ALA A 93 -12.80 25.52 -8.71
C ALA A 93 -12.79 27.02 -9.04
N VAL A 94 -12.07 27.81 -8.25
CA VAL A 94 -11.75 29.21 -8.56
C VAL A 94 -10.34 29.23 -9.16
N PRO A 95 -10.13 29.78 -10.37
CA PRO A 95 -8.80 29.92 -10.93
C PRO A 95 -7.95 30.88 -10.09
N PRO A 96 -6.62 30.68 -10.01
CA PRO A 96 -5.77 31.49 -9.15
C PRO A 96 -5.80 32.97 -9.58
N PRO A 97 -5.92 33.93 -8.63
CA PRO A 97 -5.84 35.34 -8.97
C PRO A 97 -4.42 35.69 -9.41
N ARG A 98 -4.30 36.57 -10.44
CA ARG A 98 -3.00 37.11 -10.84
C ARG A 98 -2.42 37.94 -9.69
N ALA A 99 -1.23 37.56 -9.23
CA ALA A 99 -0.57 38.19 -8.09
C ALA A 99 -0.28 39.69 -8.34
N PRO A 100 -0.64 40.60 -7.41
CA PRO A 100 -0.10 41.94 -7.38
C PRO A 100 1.37 41.91 -6.93
N LYS A 101 2.22 42.71 -7.58
CA LYS A 101 3.58 42.96 -7.11
C LYS A 101 3.49 43.74 -5.79
N THR A 102 4.33 43.36 -4.83
CA THR A 102 4.60 44.02 -3.52
C THR A 102 3.57 43.85 -2.40
N LEU A 103 3.65 42.73 -1.68
CA LEU A 103 3.97 42.65 -0.24
C LEU A 103 4.10 41.15 0.10
N GLY A 104 5.27 40.71 0.54
CA GLY A 104 5.52 39.28 0.81
C GLY A 104 4.68 38.76 1.98
N PRO A 105 4.25 37.49 1.95
CA PRO A 105 3.47 36.92 3.05
C PRO A 105 4.31 36.86 4.34
N PRO A 106 3.67 36.97 5.52
CA PRO A 106 4.38 36.85 6.79
C PRO A 106 4.98 35.46 6.93
N LYS A 107 6.29 35.40 7.25
CA LYS A 107 7.02 34.14 7.46
C LYS A 107 6.57 33.47 8.76
N SER A 108 5.55 32.60 8.71
CA SER A 108 5.29 31.63 9.77
C SER A 108 6.29 30.47 9.66
N LYS A 109 7.02 30.21 10.74
CA LYS A 109 8.25 29.42 10.75
C LYS A 109 8.12 27.90 10.60
N TYR A 110 6.93 27.30 10.56
CA TYR A 110 6.78 25.84 10.40
C TYR A 110 5.42 25.50 9.78
N ILE A 111 5.36 25.40 8.45
CA ILE A 111 4.43 24.48 7.79
C ILE A 111 5.25 23.21 7.57
N HIS A 112 5.04 22.18 8.40
CA HIS A 112 5.61 20.85 8.12
C HIS A 112 4.88 20.31 6.90
N GLU A 113 5.48 20.43 5.71
CA GLU A 113 5.01 19.75 4.51
C GLU A 113 5.25 18.25 4.71
N THR A 114 4.21 17.50 5.09
CA THR A 114 4.23 16.04 5.10
C THR A 114 4.41 15.57 3.66
N GLY A 115 5.40 14.72 3.38
CA GLY A 115 5.62 14.22 2.02
C GLY A 115 4.46 13.34 1.49
N PRO A 116 4.40 13.06 0.17
CA PRO A 116 3.34 12.30 -0.50
C PRO A 116 2.85 11.05 0.25
N ALA A 117 3.79 10.20 0.68
CA ALA A 117 3.47 8.93 1.32
C ALA A 117 2.82 9.13 2.71
N ALA A 118 3.21 10.20 3.42
CA ALA A 118 2.59 10.55 4.68
C ALA A 118 1.16 11.09 4.47
N GLU A 119 0.91 11.84 3.40
CA GLU A 119 -0.45 12.28 3.03
C GLU A 119 -1.34 11.10 2.69
N GLY A 120 -0.86 10.15 1.88
CA GLY A 120 -1.60 8.92 1.57
C GLY A 120 -1.88 8.10 2.83
N ALA A 121 -0.90 7.95 3.74
CA ALA A 121 -1.12 7.26 5.01
C ALA A 121 -2.20 7.93 5.89
N ILE A 122 -2.27 9.27 5.89
CA ILE A 122 -3.33 10.03 6.57
C ILE A 122 -4.69 9.77 5.90
N ARG A 123 -4.76 9.76 4.56
CA ARG A 123 -5.98 9.48 3.80
C ARG A 123 -6.51 8.08 4.11
N GLU A 124 -5.67 7.07 3.99
CA GLU A 124 -6.03 5.66 4.27
C GLU A 124 -6.53 5.49 5.70
N THR A 125 -5.87 6.17 6.65
CA THR A 125 -6.33 6.18 8.06
C THR A 125 -7.73 6.78 8.22
N TRP A 126 -8.02 7.86 7.49
CA TRP A 126 -9.35 8.47 7.51
C TRP A 126 -10.40 7.57 6.84
N GLU A 127 -10.08 6.98 5.70
CA GLU A 127 -10.99 6.13 4.92
C GLU A 127 -11.32 4.82 5.64
N GLU A 128 -10.34 4.19 6.29
CA GLU A 128 -10.55 2.92 6.99
C GLU A 128 -11.09 3.07 8.41
N ALA A 129 -10.71 4.15 9.12
CA ALA A 129 -10.93 4.28 10.56
C ALA A 129 -11.59 5.59 10.99
N ASN A 130 -11.98 6.48 10.07
CA ASN A 130 -12.52 7.82 10.35
C ASN A 130 -11.70 8.56 11.42
N ALA A 131 -10.39 8.31 11.43
CA ALA A 131 -9.49 8.74 12.50
C ALA A 131 -8.60 9.88 12.01
N GLN A 132 -8.49 10.93 12.82
CA GLN A 132 -7.56 12.02 12.54
C GLN A 132 -6.23 11.76 13.24
N VAL A 133 -5.14 11.74 12.48
CA VAL A 133 -3.81 11.45 12.99
C VAL A 133 -2.81 12.57 12.74
N GLU A 134 -1.77 12.58 13.58
CA GLU A 134 -0.56 13.36 13.41
C GLU A 134 0.60 12.38 13.17
N ILE A 135 1.23 12.48 12.00
CA ILE A 135 2.43 11.69 11.67
C ILE A 135 3.59 12.16 12.55
N LEU A 136 4.24 11.22 13.22
CA LEU A 136 5.39 11.48 14.09
C LEU A 136 6.69 11.23 13.34
N SER A 137 6.81 10.08 12.69
CA SER A 137 8.00 9.69 11.94
C SER A 137 7.68 8.55 10.97
N PRO A 138 8.49 8.36 9.90
CA PRO A 138 8.53 7.05 9.24
C PRO A 138 8.93 5.99 10.27
N PHE A 139 8.37 4.79 10.15
CA PHE A 139 8.64 3.70 11.08
C PHE A 139 9.17 2.46 10.38
N ALA A 140 8.51 2.00 9.31
CA ALA A 140 8.96 0.82 8.59
C ALA A 140 8.81 0.98 7.07
N GLN A 141 9.83 0.59 6.32
CA GLN A 141 9.73 0.30 4.90
C GLN A 141 9.97 -1.19 4.68
N LEU A 142 8.98 -1.90 4.16
CA LEU A 142 9.01 -3.35 3.99
C LEU A 142 8.73 -3.69 2.53
N ASP A 143 9.74 -4.23 1.87
CA ASP A 143 9.63 -4.66 0.48
C ASP A 143 9.20 -6.14 0.43
N ILE A 144 8.23 -6.45 -0.41
CA ILE A 144 7.70 -7.80 -0.63
C ILE A 144 7.86 -8.11 -2.11
N PRO A 145 9.00 -8.69 -2.54
CA PRO A 145 9.33 -8.79 -3.95
C PRO A 145 8.45 -9.75 -4.73
N LEU A 146 7.95 -10.79 -4.06
CA LEU A 146 7.13 -11.83 -4.66
C LEU A 146 5.90 -12.05 -3.77
N ILE A 147 4.75 -11.53 -4.19
CA ILE A 147 3.47 -11.89 -3.61
C ILE A 147 2.55 -12.45 -4.70
N GLY A 148 2.05 -13.67 -4.49
CA GLY A 148 1.06 -14.27 -5.38
C GLY A 148 -0.32 -13.71 -5.05
N GLN A 149 -0.90 -12.90 -5.93
CA GLN A 149 -2.32 -12.51 -5.83
C GLN A 149 -3.19 -13.52 -6.58
N ASN A 150 -3.11 -14.79 -6.19
CA ASN A 150 -3.98 -15.83 -6.73
C ASN A 150 -5.36 -15.68 -6.06
N GLY A 151 -6.20 -14.77 -6.56
CA GLY A 151 -7.52 -14.53 -5.96
C GLY A 151 -8.48 -13.61 -6.70
N VAL A 152 -8.05 -12.81 -7.68
CA VAL A 152 -8.96 -11.98 -8.50
C VAL A 152 -9.29 -12.70 -9.81
N GLY A 153 -9.97 -13.85 -9.68
CA GLY A 153 -10.64 -14.47 -10.81
C GLY A 153 -11.90 -13.67 -11.13
N HIS A 154 -11.82 -12.68 -12.02
CA HIS A 154 -13.03 -12.07 -12.58
C HIS A 154 -13.60 -13.05 -13.61
N PRO A 155 -14.82 -13.58 -13.42
CA PRO A 155 -15.43 -14.38 -14.47
C PRO A 155 -15.81 -13.45 -15.62
N LEU A 156 -15.45 -13.86 -16.84
CA LEU A 156 -16.07 -13.44 -18.10
C LEU A 156 -16.07 -11.91 -18.38
N PHE A 157 -15.10 -11.44 -19.16
CA PHE A 157 -15.32 -10.81 -20.48
C PHE A 157 -13.98 -10.29 -21.02
N GLY A 158 -13.72 -10.56 -22.30
CA GLY A 158 -12.41 -10.44 -22.93
C GLY A 158 -11.69 -9.10 -22.73
N ARG A 159 -10.54 -9.15 -22.05
CA ARG A 159 -9.38 -8.25 -22.20
C ARG A 159 -8.17 -8.95 -21.57
N VAL A 160 -7.32 -9.53 -22.42
CA VAL A 160 -6.10 -10.32 -22.11
C VAL A 160 -5.02 -9.54 -21.34
N LEU A 161 -5.23 -8.24 -21.07
CA LEU A 161 -4.27 -7.38 -20.38
C LEU A 161 -4.26 -7.51 -18.85
N CYS A 162 -5.34 -8.02 -18.21
CA CYS A 162 -5.46 -7.96 -16.74
C CYS A 162 -4.84 -9.18 -16.01
N TYR A 163 -4.68 -10.31 -16.68
CA TYR A 163 -4.28 -11.57 -16.03
C TYR A 163 -2.77 -11.71 -15.76
N LEU A 164 -1.91 -10.95 -16.43
CA LEU A 164 -0.46 -11.17 -16.35
C LEU A 164 0.27 -10.31 -15.31
N SER A 165 -0.28 -9.15 -14.93
CA SER A 165 0.27 -8.35 -13.80
C SER A 165 0.03 -8.97 -12.42
N ALA A 166 -0.70 -10.08 -12.35
CA ALA A 166 -1.15 -10.73 -11.12
C ALA A 166 -0.22 -11.86 -10.65
N LEU A 167 0.76 -12.27 -11.45
CA LEU A 167 1.56 -13.47 -11.14
C LEU A 167 2.62 -13.22 -10.05
N PHE A 168 3.23 -12.03 -10.00
CA PHE A 168 4.15 -11.62 -8.93
C PHE A 168 4.15 -10.10 -8.79
N ALA A 169 3.44 -9.57 -7.78
CA ALA A 169 3.49 -8.13 -7.53
C ALA A 169 4.64 -7.82 -6.55
N PHE A 170 5.59 -6.98 -6.98
CA PHE A 170 6.48 -6.32 -6.03
C PHE A 170 5.66 -5.25 -5.30
N MET A 171 5.51 -5.39 -3.99
CA MET A 171 4.83 -4.41 -3.14
C MET A 171 5.82 -3.81 -2.14
N THR A 172 5.82 -2.50 -1.98
CA THR A 172 6.58 -1.82 -0.92
C THR A 172 5.59 -1.20 0.06
N TYR A 173 5.73 -1.52 1.35
CA TYR A 173 4.91 -0.97 2.42
C TYR A 173 5.70 0.10 3.15
N VAL A 174 5.15 1.31 3.22
CA VAL A 174 5.71 2.43 4.00
C VAL A 174 4.74 2.73 5.14
N ILE A 175 5.15 2.36 6.36
CA ILE A 175 4.37 2.57 7.58
C ILE A 175 4.96 3.72 8.37
N PHE A 176 4.09 4.65 8.76
CA PHE A 176 4.42 5.78 9.61
C PHE A 176 3.97 5.53 11.05
N LEU A 177 4.80 5.91 12.02
CA LEU A 177 4.35 6.05 13.39
C LEU A 177 3.52 7.32 13.51
N ALA A 178 2.32 7.21 14.08
CA ALA A 178 1.39 8.31 14.22
C ALA A 178 0.71 8.26 15.59
N LYS A 179 0.11 9.38 15.99
CA LYS A 179 -0.79 9.45 17.15
C LYS A 179 -2.15 9.98 16.74
N LEU A 180 -3.19 9.57 17.46
CA LEU A 180 -4.51 10.17 17.30
C LEU A 180 -4.48 11.64 17.72
N LYS A 181 -4.99 12.54 16.86
CA LYS A 181 -5.20 13.95 17.18
C LYS A 181 -6.34 14.13 18.19
N ARG A 182 -7.32 13.23 18.14
CA ARG A 182 -8.51 13.20 19.01
C ARG A 182 -8.86 11.74 19.32
N PRO A 183 -9.44 11.42 20.48
CA PRO A 183 -9.84 10.06 20.85
C PRO A 183 -11.13 9.62 20.12
N HIS A 184 -11.22 9.87 18.82
CA HIS A 184 -12.38 9.54 18.00
C HIS A 184 -11.93 8.82 16.73
N PHE A 185 -12.56 7.67 16.49
CA PHE A 185 -12.40 6.82 15.32
C PHE A 185 -13.66 5.97 15.19
N ALA A 186 -13.93 5.48 13.98
CA ALA A 186 -15.05 4.60 13.68
C ALA A 186 -14.75 3.81 12.39
N PRO A 187 -15.24 2.57 12.24
CA PRO A 187 -15.03 1.82 11.01
C PRO A 187 -15.54 2.58 9.77
N GLY A 188 -14.68 2.70 8.76
CA GLY A 188 -15.06 3.15 7.43
C GLY A 188 -15.71 2.05 6.60
N PRO A 189 -16.05 2.31 5.32
CA PRO A 189 -16.77 1.36 4.47
C PRO A 189 -16.06 0.01 4.28
N GLU A 190 -14.72 0.02 4.29
CA GLU A 190 -13.88 -1.18 4.12
C GLU A 190 -13.53 -1.88 5.44
N SER A 191 -13.97 -1.33 6.58
CA SER A 191 -13.73 -1.86 7.91
C SER A 191 -15.05 -2.29 8.54
N SER A 192 -15.09 -3.48 9.15
CA SER A 192 -16.26 -3.90 9.93
C SER A 192 -16.17 -3.40 11.37
N GLU A 193 -14.96 -3.17 11.85
CA GLU A 193 -14.66 -2.84 13.24
C GLU A 193 -13.33 -2.10 13.33
N CYS A 194 -13.21 -1.12 14.23
CA CYS A 194 -11.95 -0.48 14.59
C CYS A 194 -11.80 -0.53 16.11
N MET A 195 -10.63 -0.93 16.62
CA MET A 195 -10.42 -1.06 18.05
C MET A 195 -8.97 -0.75 18.45
N LEU A 196 -8.81 -0.19 19.65
CA LEU A 196 -7.52 0.03 20.30
C LEU A 196 -7.13 -1.19 21.12
N PHE A 197 -5.97 -1.78 20.82
CA PHE A 197 -5.41 -2.94 21.51
C PHE A 197 -4.18 -2.56 22.31
N ALA A 198 -4.06 -3.04 23.55
CA ALA A 198 -2.74 -3.07 24.20
C ALA A 198 -1.82 -4.03 23.42
N LEU A 199 -0.50 -3.81 23.45
CA LEU A 199 0.46 -4.58 22.63
C LEU A 199 0.44 -6.09 22.96
N GLU A 200 0.13 -6.43 24.20
CA GLU A 200 -0.05 -7.78 24.71
C GLU A 200 -1.36 -8.43 24.26
N ASP A 201 -2.39 -7.63 23.96
CA ASP A 201 -3.73 -8.09 23.60
C ASP A 201 -3.95 -8.14 22.07
N ILE A 202 -2.97 -7.70 21.28
CA ILE A 202 -3.06 -7.74 19.81
C ILE A 202 -3.28 -9.19 19.34
N PRO A 203 -4.32 -9.46 18.53
CA PRO A 203 -4.62 -10.81 18.05
C PRO A 203 -3.70 -11.18 16.89
N PHE A 204 -2.43 -11.48 17.19
CA PHE A 204 -1.39 -11.76 16.18
C PHE A 204 -1.73 -12.92 15.23
N ASP A 205 -2.47 -13.93 15.69
CA ASP A 205 -2.93 -15.05 14.87
C ASP A 205 -4.07 -14.67 13.91
N SER A 206 -4.66 -13.49 14.06
CA SER A 206 -5.76 -12.99 13.24
C SER A 206 -5.38 -11.73 12.45
N LEU A 207 -4.08 -11.53 12.18
CA LEU A 207 -3.61 -10.44 11.33
C LEU A 207 -3.74 -10.79 9.84
N ALA A 208 -4.05 -9.79 9.03
CA ALA A 208 -4.37 -9.97 7.62
C ALA A 208 -3.15 -10.23 6.72
N PHE A 209 -1.99 -9.65 7.06
CA PHE A 209 -0.80 -9.64 6.20
C PHE A 209 0.51 -9.76 6.99
N SER A 210 1.54 -10.37 6.38
CA SER A 210 2.89 -10.50 6.97
C SER A 210 3.53 -9.15 7.27
N SER A 211 3.29 -8.12 6.46
CA SER A 211 3.80 -6.76 6.72
C SER A 211 3.30 -6.23 8.06
N MET A 212 2.02 -6.43 8.38
CA MET A 212 1.44 -6.01 9.66
C MET A 212 2.06 -6.78 10.84
N LEU A 213 2.23 -8.11 10.69
CA LEU A 213 2.89 -8.94 11.68
C LEU A 213 4.33 -8.47 11.96
N VAL A 214 5.12 -8.25 10.91
CA VAL A 214 6.50 -7.78 11.01
C VAL A 214 6.55 -6.41 11.67
N THR A 215 5.78 -5.44 11.18
CA THR A 215 5.71 -4.08 11.72
C THR A 215 5.38 -4.06 13.21
N LEU A 216 4.37 -4.81 13.64
CA LEU A 216 3.95 -4.87 15.04
C LEU A 216 5.00 -5.56 15.93
N ASN A 217 5.66 -6.61 15.44
CA ASN A 217 6.76 -7.26 16.17
C ASN A 217 7.97 -6.33 16.34
N LEU A 218 8.37 -5.61 15.29
CA LEU A 218 9.44 -4.61 15.36
C LEU A 218 9.12 -3.52 16.37
N TYR A 219 7.89 -3.01 16.33
CA TYR A 219 7.45 -1.99 17.28
C TYR A 219 7.45 -2.51 18.73
N LYS A 220 7.04 -3.77 18.94
CA LYS A 220 7.11 -4.43 20.25
C LYS A 220 8.55 -4.57 20.75
N GLU A 221 9.52 -4.84 19.88
CA GLU A 221 10.94 -4.84 20.25
C GLU A 221 11.42 -3.44 20.64
N ASP A 222 11.09 -2.44 19.83
CA ASP A 222 11.51 -1.07 20.06
C ASP A 222 10.95 -0.49 21.36
N LYS A 223 9.69 -0.81 21.70
CA LYS A 223 9.08 -0.41 22.98
C LYS A 223 9.82 -0.96 24.19
N LYS A 224 10.48 -2.12 24.11
CA LYS A 224 11.34 -2.64 25.19
C LYS A 224 12.59 -1.78 25.41
N THR A 225 13.08 -1.15 24.35
CA THR A 225 14.28 -0.29 24.39
C THR A 225 13.95 1.20 24.58
N GLY A 226 12.67 1.57 24.50
CA GLY A 226 12.17 2.93 24.75
C GLY A 226 12.42 3.93 23.62
N ARG A 227 12.88 3.49 22.44
CA ARG A 227 13.12 4.36 21.28
C ARG A 227 12.70 3.66 19.97
N PRO A 228 11.54 4.02 19.39
CA PRO A 228 11.20 3.62 18.03
C PRO A 228 12.28 4.07 17.05
N LYS A 229 12.72 3.13 16.22
CA LYS A 229 13.71 3.33 15.16
C LYS A 229 13.05 3.20 13.80
N PHE A 230 13.75 3.65 12.78
CA PHE A 230 13.34 3.33 11.42
C PHE A 230 13.82 1.92 11.07
N HIS A 231 12.93 1.13 10.48
CA HIS A 231 13.22 -0.21 10.01
C HIS A 231 13.09 -0.31 8.50
N TYR A 232 14.08 -0.95 7.88
CA TYR A 232 13.97 -1.42 6.51
C TYR A 232 14.11 -2.94 6.49
N GLY A 233 13.34 -3.64 5.67
CA GLY A 233 13.50 -5.08 5.49
C GLY A 233 12.81 -5.62 4.26
N ILE A 234 13.20 -6.82 3.86
CA ILE A 234 12.61 -7.53 2.72
C ILE A 234 11.87 -8.76 3.26
N ILE A 235 10.56 -8.82 3.04
CA ILE A 235 9.72 -9.97 3.38
C ILE A 235 9.68 -10.88 2.14
N ASN A 236 10.50 -11.93 2.17
CA ASN A 236 10.49 -12.95 1.14
C ASN A 236 9.48 -14.04 1.50
N LYS A 237 8.30 -13.96 0.89
CA LYS A 237 7.26 -14.98 1.00
C LYS A 237 7.71 -16.29 0.34
N ARG A 238 7.38 -17.42 0.95
CA ARG A 238 7.61 -18.73 0.34
C ARG A 238 6.77 -18.86 -0.95
N PRO A 239 7.35 -19.33 -2.08
CA PRO A 239 6.60 -19.52 -3.31
C PRO A 239 5.35 -20.39 -3.11
N GLY A 240 4.21 -19.96 -3.68
CA GLY A 240 2.93 -20.66 -3.56
C GLY A 240 2.10 -20.31 -2.33
N THR A 241 2.61 -19.47 -1.42
CA THR A 241 1.83 -19.01 -0.24
C THR A 241 0.94 -17.83 -0.59
N SER A 242 -0.22 -17.75 0.08
CA SER A 242 -1.15 -16.63 -0.09
C SER A 242 -0.64 -15.37 0.64
N PRO A 243 -1.14 -14.18 0.29
CA PRO A 243 -0.86 -12.95 1.06
C PRO A 243 -1.20 -13.10 2.55
N SER A 244 -2.27 -13.85 2.85
CA SER A 244 -2.82 -14.10 4.18
C SER A 244 -2.05 -15.15 5.00
N GLU A 245 -1.14 -15.91 4.39
CA GLU A 245 -0.23 -16.82 5.12
C GLU A 245 0.86 -16.01 5.82
N ILE A 246 0.52 -15.41 6.97
CA ILE A 246 1.34 -14.33 7.54
C ILE A 246 2.70 -14.79 8.08
N ARG A 247 2.90 -16.08 8.36
CA ARG A 247 4.13 -16.65 8.98
C ARG A 247 5.11 -17.32 8.00
N GLU A 248 4.70 -17.58 6.76
CA GLU A 248 5.53 -18.27 5.78
C GLU A 248 6.43 -17.29 5.00
N TYR A 249 7.39 -16.67 5.70
CA TYR A 249 8.34 -15.72 5.10
C TYR A 249 9.72 -15.75 5.79
N THR A 250 10.75 -15.26 5.08
CA THR A 250 12.00 -14.80 5.68
C THR A 250 12.04 -13.28 5.71
N LEU A 251 12.65 -12.71 6.76
CA LEU A 251 12.93 -11.27 6.84
C LEU A 251 14.42 -11.06 6.57
N ASP A 252 14.72 -10.63 5.35
CA ASP A 252 16.09 -10.43 4.89
C ASP A 252 16.45 -8.94 4.90
N SER A 253 17.75 -8.64 4.90
CA SER A 253 18.28 -7.28 4.85
C SER A 253 17.69 -6.33 5.91
N HIS A 254 17.33 -6.85 7.09
CA HIS A 254 16.77 -6.04 8.17
C HIS A 254 17.79 -5.02 8.68
N MET A 255 17.53 -3.75 8.42
CA MET A 255 18.32 -2.63 8.92
C MET A 255 17.52 -1.85 9.98
N ARG A 256 18.21 -1.40 11.02
CA ARG A 256 17.66 -0.57 12.11
C ARG A 256 18.48 0.72 12.17
N CYS A 257 17.85 1.87 11.92
CA CYS A 257 18.51 3.18 11.89
C CYS A 257 18.02 4.07 13.04
#